data_AF-A0ABD2Y0Q3-F1
#
_entry.id   AF-A0ABD2Y0Q3-F1
#
_cell.length_a   1.000
_cell.length_b   1.000
_cell.length_c   1.000
_cell.angle_alpha   90.00
_cell.angle_beta   90.00
_cell.angle_gamma   90.00
#
_symmetry.space_group_name_H-M   'P 1'
#
loop_
_entity.id
_entity.type
_entity.pdbx_description
1 polymer ?
#
loop_
_entity_poly.entity_id
_entity_poly.type
_entity_poly.pdbx_seq_one_letter_code
_entity_poly.pdbx_strand_id
1 'polypeptide(L)'
;MDFHKIPQTREEAEELRSMGTHYRINRCNGILEIEKVIKGLDIGVLINNVGVTYPGARFFHEVDEEVWMNVVRVNLEGTTLVTKAVLPGMITKKRGAIVNIGSAAAIVIPSHPLYAIYAATKA
;
A
#
# COMPACT_ATOMS: atom_id res chain seq x y z
N MET A 1 20.53 7.31 6.09
CA MET A 1 20.36 5.87 6.39
C MET A 1 19.30 5.33 5.45
N ASP A 2 19.59 4.20 4.80
CA ASP A 2 18.75 3.65 3.74
C ASP A 2 17.62 2.80 4.37
N PHE A 3 16.42 3.39 4.47
CA PHE A 3 15.22 2.74 5.03
C PHE A 3 14.59 1.68 4.11
N HIS A 4 15.36 1.18 3.12
CA HIS A 4 14.88 0.26 2.09
C HIS A 4 15.33 -1.19 2.29
N LYS A 5 16.06 -1.49 3.37
CA LYS A 5 16.48 -2.87 3.67
C LYS A 5 15.52 -3.59 4.62
N ILE A 6 15.16 -4.80 4.20
CA ILE A 6 14.47 -5.81 5.00
C ILE A 6 15.44 -6.24 6.12
N PRO A 7 15.07 -6.11 7.41
CA PRO A 7 15.90 -6.62 8.50
C PRO A 7 16.06 -8.13 8.35
N GLN A 8 17.31 -8.59 8.38
CA GLN A 8 17.68 -9.99 8.24
C GLN A 8 17.78 -10.67 9.61
N THR A 9 17.79 -9.89 10.70
CA THR A 9 17.99 -10.37 12.07
C THR A 9 16.97 -9.79 13.06
N ARG A 10 16.84 -10.45 14.21
CA ARG A 10 15.91 -10.06 15.28
C ARG A 10 16.30 -8.73 15.97
N GLU A 11 17.60 -8.47 16.08
CA GLU A 11 18.16 -7.24 16.66
C GLU A 11 17.85 -6.02 15.78
N GLU A 12 18.02 -6.15 14.46
CA GLU A 12 17.63 -5.10 13.49
C GLU A 12 16.12 -4.82 13.53
N ALA A 13 15.29 -5.85 13.72
CA ALA A 13 13.84 -5.71 13.85
C ALA A 13 13.42 -5.02 15.17
N GLU A 14 14.18 -5.20 16.26
CA GLU A 14 13.96 -4.55 17.55
C GLU A 14 14.38 -3.07 17.54
N GLU A 15 15.49 -2.74 16.88
CA GLU A 15 15.95 -1.36 16.69
C GLU A 15 14.95 -0.55 15.84
N LEU A 16 14.46 -1.13 14.73
CA LEU A 16 13.40 -0.56 13.88
C LEU A 16 12.03 -0.47 14.57
N ARG A 17 11.78 -1.27 15.61
CA ARG A 17 10.55 -1.23 16.42
C ARG A 17 10.48 0.03 17.28
N SER A 18 11.63 0.48 17.79
CA SER A 18 11.73 1.68 18.64
C SER A 18 11.49 2.99 17.88
N MET A 19 11.65 2.99 16.56
CA MET A 19 11.59 4.18 15.69
C MET A 19 10.28 4.32 14.90
N GLY A 20 9.38 3.33 14.95
CA GLY A 20 8.24 3.23 14.04
C GLY A 20 8.67 2.63 12.70
N THR A 21 8.33 1.36 12.48
CA THR A 21 8.82 0.59 11.33
C THR A 21 8.04 0.98 10.07
N HIS A 22 8.72 1.58 9.09
CA HIS A 22 8.14 1.90 7.77
C HIS A 22 8.61 0.88 6.74
N TYR A 23 7.72 0.04 6.23
CA TYR A 23 8.06 -0.99 5.25
C TYR A 23 7.57 -0.61 3.85
N ARG A 24 8.49 -0.53 2.87
CA ARG A 24 8.14 -0.40 1.44
C ARG A 24 8.17 -1.78 0.79
N ILE A 25 7.01 -2.26 0.36
CA ILE A 25 6.90 -3.52 -0.39
C ILE A 25 6.88 -3.17 -1.88
N ASN A 26 7.78 -3.78 -2.67
CA ASN A 26 7.86 -3.57 -4.11
C ASN A 26 7.72 -4.89 -4.89
N ARG A 27 7.22 -4.79 -6.13
CA ARG A 27 6.57 -5.85 -6.91
C ARG A 27 7.42 -7.08 -7.23
N CYS A 28 6.78 -8.25 -7.11
CA CYS A 28 6.69 -9.37 -8.08
C CYS A 28 6.43 -10.74 -7.42
N ASN A 29 6.70 -10.89 -6.11
CA ASN A 29 6.30 -12.04 -5.27
C ASN A 29 5.43 -11.61 -4.07
N GLY A 30 4.69 -10.49 -4.23
CA GLY A 30 4.31 -9.55 -3.17
C GLY A 30 3.78 -10.17 -1.88
N ILE A 31 2.76 -11.03 -1.94
CA ILE A 31 2.12 -11.53 -0.72
C ILE A 31 2.99 -12.52 0.06
N LEU A 32 3.75 -13.39 -0.62
CA LEU A 32 4.62 -14.36 0.04
C LEU A 32 5.78 -13.66 0.76
N GLU A 33 6.32 -12.60 0.16
CA GLU A 33 7.35 -11.78 0.81
C GLU A 33 6.78 -10.97 1.98
N ILE A 34 5.55 -10.45 1.85
CA ILE A 34 4.85 -9.80 2.97
C ILE A 34 4.68 -10.78 4.12
N GLU A 35 4.15 -11.97 3.86
CA GLU A 35 3.91 -13.00 4.87
C GLU A 35 5.19 -13.40 5.61
N LYS A 36 6.31 -13.53 4.89
CA LYS A 36 7.62 -13.77 5.50
C LYS A 36 8.04 -12.65 6.44
N VAL A 37 7.90 -11.40 6.00
CA VAL A 37 8.30 -10.21 6.76
C VAL A 37 7.46 -10.03 8.01
N ILE A 38 6.14 -10.24 7.91
CA ILE A 38 5.22 -10.02 9.04
C ILE A 38 5.20 -11.20 10.02
N LYS A 39 5.83 -12.32 9.68
CA LYS A 39 5.83 -13.53 10.51
C LYS A 39 6.41 -13.24 11.89
N GLY A 40 5.61 -13.49 12.92
CA GLY A 40 6.01 -13.27 14.31
C GLY A 40 5.92 -11.81 14.78
N LEU A 41 5.53 -10.88 13.93
CA LEU A 41 5.30 -9.49 14.33
C LEU A 41 3.90 -9.30 14.92
N ASP A 42 3.82 -8.62 16.07
CA ASP A 42 2.56 -8.11 16.60
C ASP A 42 2.20 -6.77 15.94
N ILE A 43 1.54 -6.81 14.78
CA ILE A 43 1.19 -5.61 14.00
C ILE A 43 -0.04 -4.92 14.59
N GLY A 44 0.16 -3.85 15.35
CA GLY A 44 -0.94 -3.06 15.93
C GLY A 44 -1.71 -2.23 14.92
N VAL A 45 -1.01 -1.61 13.96
CA VAL A 45 -1.59 -0.70 12.97
C VAL A 45 -0.99 -1.00 11.60
N LEU A 46 -1.84 -1.08 10.58
CA LEU A 46 -1.45 -1.10 9.17
C LEU A 46 -1.85 0.24 8.53
N ILE A 47 -0.91 0.91 7.86
CA ILE A 47 -1.19 2.13 7.11
C ILE A 47 -0.93 1.86 5.62
N ASN A 48 -2.00 1.74 4.84
CA ASN A 48 -1.95 1.62 3.39
C ASN A 48 -1.76 3.01 2.76
N ASN A 49 -0.52 3.52 2.85
CA ASN A 49 -0.13 4.84 2.35
C ASN A 49 0.35 4.84 0.89
N VAL A 50 0.88 3.71 0.41
CA VAL A 50 1.46 3.66 -0.94
C VAL A 50 0.38 3.91 -1.99
N GLY A 51 0.67 4.82 -2.92
CA GLY A 51 -0.18 5.09 -4.06
C GLY A 51 0.58 5.82 -5.17
N VAL A 52 0.10 5.66 -6.41
CA VAL A 52 0.65 6.31 -7.61
C VAL A 52 -0.48 6.95 -8.41
N THR A 53 -0.11 7.94 -9.22
CA THR A 53 -1.00 8.63 -10.17
C THR A 53 -0.35 8.65 -11.55
N TYR A 54 -1.02 9.28 -12.53
CA TYR A 54 -0.48 9.46 -13.87
C TYR A 54 0.80 10.32 -13.86
N PRO A 55 1.72 10.11 -14.82
CA PRO A 55 2.86 10.99 -15.01
C PRO A 55 2.45 12.42 -15.44
N GLY A 56 1.22 12.60 -15.92
CA GLY A 56 0.64 13.89 -16.29
C GLY A 56 -0.86 13.76 -16.62
N ALA A 57 -1.56 14.88 -16.72
CA ALA A 57 -2.96 14.94 -17.11
C ALA A 57 -3.14 14.42 -18.55
N ARG A 58 -4.07 13.47 -18.78
CA ARG A 58 -4.38 12.94 -20.12
C ARG A 58 -5.85 12.62 -20.28
N PHE A 59 -6.39 12.71 -21.49
CA PHE A 59 -7.71 12.14 -21.75
C PHE A 59 -7.66 10.62 -21.60
N PHE A 60 -8.74 10.02 -21.09
CA PHE A 60 -8.74 8.59 -20.77
C PHE A 60 -8.40 7.69 -21.97
N HIS A 61 -8.88 8.04 -23.16
CA HIS A 61 -8.60 7.29 -24.39
C HIS A 61 -7.15 7.40 -24.89
N GLU A 62 -6.33 8.26 -24.28
CA GLU A 62 -4.90 8.46 -24.58
C GLU A 62 -4.00 7.86 -23.49
N VAL A 63 -4.58 7.23 -22.47
CA VAL A 63 -3.81 6.60 -21.39
C VAL A 63 -3.41 5.20 -21.81
N ASP A 64 -2.11 4.97 -21.89
CA ASP A 64 -1.53 3.67 -22.21
C ASP A 64 -1.99 2.60 -21.22
N GLU A 65 -2.20 1.37 -21.71
CA GLU A 65 -2.71 0.27 -20.88
C GLU A 65 -1.83 -0.02 -19.67
N GLU A 66 -0.52 -0.05 -19.91
CA GLU A 66 0.48 -0.26 -18.87
C GLU A 66 0.38 0.78 -17.74
N VAL A 67 0.11 2.04 -18.09
CA VAL A 67 0.03 3.13 -17.12
C VAL A 67 -1.19 2.96 -16.23
N TRP A 68 -2.38 2.78 -16.80
CA TRP A 68 -3.58 2.68 -15.97
C TRP A 68 -3.62 1.38 -15.18
N MET A 69 -3.12 0.27 -15.74
CA MET A 69 -2.97 -0.99 -15.02
C MET A 69 -2.00 -0.84 -13.84
N ASN A 70 -0.90 -0.11 -14.01
CA ASN A 70 0.02 0.16 -12.91
C ASN A 70 -0.65 0.93 -11.75
N VAL A 71 -1.49 1.93 -12.07
CA VAL A 71 -2.25 2.69 -11.06
C VAL A 71 -3.22 1.78 -10.29
N VAL A 72 -3.98 0.94 -11.00
CA VAL A 72 -4.90 -0.02 -10.38
C VAL A 72 -4.16 -1.02 -9.50
N ARG A 73 -3.08 -1.62 -10.01
CA ARG A 73 -2.30 -2.63 -9.28
C ARG A 73 -1.70 -2.07 -8.00
N VAL A 74 -1.15 -0.86 -8.03
CA VAL A 74 -0.55 -0.28 -6.83
C VAL A 74 -1.61 0.17 -5.83
N ASN A 75 -2.61 0.93 -6.29
CA ASN A 75 -3.55 1.59 -5.37
C ASN A 75 -4.60 0.62 -4.80
N LEU A 76 -5.02 -0.39 -5.58
CA LEU A 76 -6.07 -1.34 -5.19
C LEU A 76 -5.51 -2.73 -4.87
N GLU A 77 -4.83 -3.37 -5.83
CA GLU A 77 -4.36 -4.75 -5.67
C GLU A 77 -3.34 -4.85 -4.52
N GLY A 78 -2.34 -3.97 -4.49
CA GLY A 78 -1.32 -3.91 -3.44
C GLY A 78 -1.92 -3.70 -2.05
N THR A 79 -2.75 -2.66 -1.89
CA THR A 79 -3.49 -2.37 -0.65
C THR A 79 -4.30 -3.59 -0.16
N THR A 80 -4.99 -4.27 -1.07
CA THR A 80 -5.84 -5.43 -0.75
C THR A 80 -4.99 -6.63 -0.32
N LEU A 81 -3.88 -6.91 -1.01
CA LEU A 81 -3.00 -8.03 -0.70
C LEU A 81 -2.29 -7.85 0.65
N VAL A 82 -1.78 -6.66 0.95
CA VAL A 82 -1.14 -6.36 2.24
C VAL A 82 -2.15 -6.51 3.38
N THR A 83 -3.35 -5.95 3.19
CA THR A 83 -4.44 -6.08 4.16
C THR A 83 -4.79 -7.55 4.39
N LYS A 84 -4.92 -8.34 3.31
CA LYS A 84 -5.21 -9.78 3.39
C LYS A 84 -4.14 -10.56 4.18
N ALA A 85 -2.86 -10.19 4.05
CA ALA A 85 -1.78 -10.84 4.78
C ALA A 85 -1.77 -10.50 6.28
N VAL A 86 -2.06 -9.25 6.64
CA VAL A 86 -2.01 -8.76 8.04
C VAL A 86 -3.28 -9.09 8.83
N LEU A 87 -4.44 -9.09 8.16
CA LEU A 87 -5.75 -9.20 8.80
C LEU A 87 -5.95 -10.46 9.67
N PRO A 88 -5.48 -11.67 9.29
CA PRO A 88 -5.64 -12.86 10.12
C PRO A 88 -5.05 -12.69 11.53
N GLY A 89 -3.85 -12.09 11.62
CA GLY A 89 -3.20 -11.82 12.90
C GLY A 89 -3.99 -10.85 13.78
N MET A 90 -4.59 -9.81 13.18
CA MET A 90 -5.46 -8.85 13.88
C MET A 90 -6.77 -9.50 14.37
N ILE A 91 -7.37 -10.38 13.58
CA ILE A 91 -8.58 -11.13 13.95
C ILE A 91 -8.29 -12.04 15.15
N THR A 92 -7.21 -12.84 15.11
CA THR A 92 -6.85 -13.77 16.19
C THR A 92 -6.71 -13.06 17.53
N LYS A 93 -6.07 -11.88 17.54
CA LYS A 93 -5.87 -11.09 18.77
C LYS A 93 -7.04 -10.16 19.14
N LYS A 94 -8.07 -10.07 18.29
CA LYS A 94 -9.23 -9.17 18.45
C LYS A 94 -8.86 -7.70 18.67
N ARG A 95 -7.74 -7.26 18.11
CA ARG A 95 -7.29 -5.85 18.16
C ARG A 95 -6.47 -5.50 16.92
N GLY A 96 -6.56 -4.24 16.51
CA GLY A 96 -5.77 -3.70 15.39
C GLY A 96 -6.52 -2.58 14.69
N ALA A 97 -5.79 -1.78 13.91
CA ALA A 97 -6.38 -0.74 13.07
C ALA A 97 -5.77 -0.79 11.67
N ILE A 98 -6.60 -0.58 10.65
CA ILE A 98 -6.18 -0.44 9.25
C ILE A 98 -6.59 0.96 8.81
N VAL A 99 -5.62 1.73 8.31
CA VAL A 99 -5.81 3.10 7.81
C VAL A 99 -5.48 3.11 6.32
N ASN A 100 -6.47 3.43 5.49
CA ASN A 100 -6.29 3.57 4.05
C ASN A 100 -6.27 5.06 3.67
N ILE A 101 -5.33 5.45 2.81
CA ILE A 101 -5.22 6.84 2.34
C ILE A 101 -6.05 7.02 1.07
N GLY A 102 -7.21 7.66 1.23
CA GLY A 102 -8.08 8.14 0.14
C GLY A 102 -7.57 9.42 -0.52
N SER A 103 -8.39 10.05 -1.35
CA SER A 103 -8.06 11.33 -2.00
C SER A 103 -9.29 12.22 -2.18
N ALA A 104 -9.11 13.54 -1.99
CA ALA A 104 -10.14 14.53 -2.34
C ALA A 104 -10.53 14.46 -3.82
N ALA A 105 -9.63 13.97 -4.68
CA ALA A 105 -9.90 13.73 -6.11
C ALA A 105 -11.05 12.77 -6.38
N ALA A 106 -11.40 11.91 -5.42
CA ALA A 106 -12.49 10.95 -5.56
C ALA A 106 -13.83 11.41 -4.95
N ILE A 107 -13.78 12.31 -3.95
CA ILE A 107 -14.95 12.66 -3.12
C ILE A 107 -15.38 14.12 -3.29
N VAL A 108 -14.42 15.05 -3.32
CA VAL A 108 -14.69 16.50 -3.27
C VAL A 108 -14.73 17.12 -4.66
N ILE A 109 -14.01 16.53 -5.61
CA ILE A 109 -13.90 17.04 -6.98
C ILE A 109 -14.90 16.28 -7.85
N PRO A 110 -16.05 16.89 -8.25
CA PRO A 110 -17.18 16.19 -8.89
C PRO A 110 -16.83 15.55 -10.24
N SER A 111 -15.76 16.03 -10.87
CA SER A 111 -15.02 15.29 -11.88
C SER A 111 -13.57 15.75 -11.74
N HIS A 112 -12.63 14.84 -11.50
CA HIS A 112 -11.21 15.14 -11.61
C HIS A 112 -10.80 14.83 -13.06
N PRO A 113 -11.09 15.74 -14.01
CA PRO A 113 -10.87 15.46 -15.41
C PRO A 113 -9.40 15.15 -15.63
N LEU A 114 -9.13 14.30 -16.61
CA LEU A 114 -7.78 13.90 -17.01
C LEU A 114 -7.02 13.01 -16.01
N TYR A 115 -7.63 12.64 -14.87
CA TYR A 115 -7.11 11.66 -13.90
C TYR A 115 -8.14 10.58 -13.54
N ALA A 116 -8.96 10.17 -14.51
CA ALA A 116 -10.12 9.30 -14.30
C ALA A 116 -9.80 8.01 -13.50
N ILE A 117 -8.74 7.29 -13.86
CA ILE A 117 -8.38 6.03 -13.19
C ILE A 117 -7.84 6.27 -11.79
N TYR A 118 -7.02 7.30 -11.58
CA TYR A 118 -6.54 7.63 -10.23
C TYR A 118 -7.70 7.95 -9.30
N ALA A 119 -8.63 8.82 -9.73
CA ALA A 119 -9.83 9.16 -8.96
C ALA A 119 -10.66 7.91 -8.64
N ALA A 120 -10.87 7.02 -9.62
CA ALA A 120 -11.57 5.75 -9.40
C ALA A 120 -10.87 4.85 -8.38
N THR A 121 -9.53 4.78 -8.36
CA THR A 121 -8.78 3.97 -7.38
C THR A 121 -8.75 4.55 -5.96
N LYS A 122 -9.27 5.77 -5.76
CA LYS A 122 -9.26 6.48 -4.48
C LYS A 122 -10.67 6.77 -3.93
N ALA A 123 -11.71 6.35 -4.66
CA ALA A 123 -13.10 6.35 -4.23
C ALA A 123 -13.37 5.19 -3.26
#